data_AF-A0A958IRQ6-F1
#
_entry.id   AF-A0A958IRQ6-F1
#
_cell.length_a   1.000
_cell.length_b   1.000
_cell.length_c   1.000
_cell.angle_alpha   90.00
_cell.angle_beta   90.00
_cell.angle_gamma   90.00
#
_symmetry.space_group_name_H-M   'P 1'
#
loop_
_entity.id
_entity.type
_entity.pdbx_description
1 polymer ?
#
loop_
_entity_poly.entity_id
_entity_poly.type
_entity_poly.pdbx_seq_one_letter_code
_entity_poly.pdbx_strand_id
1 'polypeptide(L)'
;MPHTIKIFLASSAELKADREKFEQFIGRKNKTLNQNGCFIELVIWEDFIDAMSRKRLQGEYNKVVQTCDIFVMLFATKVGRYTREEFEAAFGQFQESGKPWIYTFFKTAAVKISQIPREDMLSLYDFQDRLNALGHFWKEYENSDDLI
;
A
#
# COMPACT_ATOMS: atom_id res chain seq x y z
N MET A 1 -16.55 -8.69 20.65
CA MET A 1 -16.36 -7.78 19.51
C MET A 1 -15.89 -8.61 18.33
N PRO A 2 -16.26 -8.29 17.08
CA PRO A 2 -15.72 -9.00 15.92
C PRO A 2 -14.19 -8.93 15.92
N HIS A 3 -13.54 -9.98 15.43
CA HIS A 3 -12.09 -9.98 15.22
C HIS A 3 -11.78 -9.03 14.05
N THR A 4 -11.01 -7.98 14.32
CA THR A 4 -10.64 -6.98 13.32
C THR A 4 -9.25 -7.28 12.78
N ILE A 5 -9.14 -7.33 11.45
CA ILE A 5 -7.86 -7.35 10.73
C ILE A 5 -7.65 -5.95 10.15
N LYS A 6 -6.53 -5.32 10.47
CA LYS A 6 -6.22 -3.97 10.02
C LYS A 6 -5.24 -3.99 8.85
N ILE A 7 -5.66 -3.40 7.72
CA ILE A 7 -4.86 -3.32 6.49
C ILE A 7 -4.50 -1.86 6.24
N PHE A 8 -3.21 -1.58 6.10
CA PHE A 8 -2.74 -0.29 5.57
C PHE A 8 -2.55 -0.38 4.06
N LEU A 9 -3.24 0.49 3.30
CA LEU A 9 -3.12 0.59 1.85
C LEU A 9 -2.29 1.83 1.47
N ALA A 10 -1.04 1.59 1.10
CA ALA A 10 -0.17 2.55 0.45
C ALA A 10 -0.30 2.45 -1.07
N SER A 11 -0.14 3.57 -1.78
CA SER A 11 -0.06 3.52 -3.25
C SER A 11 0.53 4.78 -3.86
N SER A 12 1.07 4.65 -5.08
CA SER A 12 1.45 5.80 -5.89
C SER A 12 0.24 6.72 -6.16
N ALA A 13 0.47 8.04 -6.21
CA ALA A 13 -0.60 9.04 -6.29
C ALA A 13 -1.58 8.81 -7.46
N GLU A 14 -1.09 8.30 -8.58
CA GLU A 14 -1.85 8.02 -9.81
C GLU A 14 -2.85 6.86 -9.71
N LEU A 15 -2.76 6.04 -8.66
CA LEU A 15 -3.58 4.85 -8.46
C LEU A 15 -4.87 5.10 -7.69
N LYS A 16 -5.44 6.31 -7.78
CA LYS A 16 -6.68 6.66 -7.07
C LYS A 16 -7.82 5.71 -7.41
N ALA A 17 -8.02 5.44 -8.70
CA ALA A 17 -9.07 4.52 -9.15
C ALA A 17 -8.87 3.08 -8.62
N ASP A 18 -7.62 2.64 -8.46
CA ASP A 18 -7.30 1.33 -7.91
C ASP A 18 -7.59 1.29 -6.40
N ARG A 19 -7.26 2.37 -5.66
CA ARG A 19 -7.61 2.50 -4.24
C ARG A 19 -9.11 2.45 -4.01
N GLU A 20 -9.88 3.25 -4.75
CA GLU A 20 -11.34 3.29 -4.64
C GLU A 20 -11.98 1.92 -4.91
N LYS A 21 -11.43 1.15 -5.86
CA LYS A 21 -11.90 -0.21 -6.13
C LYS A 21 -11.48 -1.19 -5.03
N PHE A 22 -10.28 -1.06 -4.48
CA PHE A 22 -9.83 -1.86 -3.33
C PHE A 22 -10.74 -1.61 -2.11
N GLU A 23 -11.06 -0.36 -1.82
CA GLU A 23 -12.03 0.04 -0.79
C GLU A 23 -13.40 -0.60 -1.00
N GLN A 24 -13.95 -0.49 -2.21
CA GLN A 24 -15.23 -1.09 -2.55
C GLN A 24 -15.22 -2.61 -2.37
N PHE A 25 -14.12 -3.26 -2.76
CA PHE A 25 -13.94 -4.69 -2.59
C PHE A 25 -13.94 -5.09 -1.10
N ILE A 26 -13.15 -4.42 -0.27
CA ILE A 26 -13.11 -4.67 1.18
C ILE A 26 -14.48 -4.41 1.81
N GLY A 27 -15.15 -3.32 1.42
CA GLY A 27 -16.51 -3.02 1.87
C GLY A 27 -17.52 -4.13 1.53
N ARG A 28 -17.43 -4.70 0.32
CA ARG A 28 -18.26 -5.84 -0.09
C ARG A 28 -17.90 -7.11 0.70
N LYS A 29 -16.61 -7.42 0.89
CA LYS A 29 -16.16 -8.57 1.69
C LYS A 29 -16.60 -8.46 3.15
N ASN A 30 -16.56 -7.27 3.73
CA ASN A 30 -17.03 -7.01 5.09
C ASN A 30 -18.52 -7.32 5.29
N LYS A 31 -19.37 -7.21 4.26
CA LYS A 31 -20.79 -7.64 4.37
C LYS A 31 -20.92 -9.11 4.74
N THR A 32 -20.03 -9.97 4.22
CA THR A 32 -20.00 -11.40 4.52
C THR A 32 -19.16 -11.69 5.77
N LEU A 33 -17.99 -11.07 5.92
CA LEU A 33 -17.11 -11.32 7.07
C LEU A 33 -17.77 -10.92 8.40
N ASN A 34 -18.54 -9.82 8.42
CA ASN A 34 -19.23 -9.39 9.63
C ASN A 34 -20.24 -10.43 10.13
N GLN A 35 -20.88 -11.18 9.22
CA GLN A 35 -21.78 -12.28 9.59
C GLN A 35 -21.04 -13.40 10.31
N ASN A 36 -19.74 -13.54 10.05
CA ASN A 36 -18.85 -14.53 10.66
C ASN A 36 -18.02 -13.94 11.82
N GLY A 37 -18.38 -12.76 12.33
CA GLY A 37 -17.66 -12.11 13.43
C GLY A 37 -16.26 -11.63 13.09
N CYS A 38 -15.96 -11.37 11.81
CA CYS A 38 -14.69 -10.81 11.34
C CYS A 38 -14.93 -9.47 10.63
N PHE A 39 -13.99 -8.54 10.74
CA PHE A 39 -14.05 -7.27 10.04
C PHE A 39 -12.67 -6.88 9.53
N ILE A 40 -12.60 -6.29 8.34
CA ILE A 40 -11.39 -5.70 7.81
C ILE A 40 -11.50 -4.18 7.95
N GLU A 41 -10.63 -3.61 8.78
CA GLU A 41 -10.43 -2.17 8.85
C GLU A 41 -9.38 -1.79 7.80
N LEU A 42 -9.83 -1.12 6.75
CA LEU A 42 -8.93 -0.57 5.73
C LEU A 42 -8.54 0.85 6.11
N VAL A 43 -7.24 1.10 6.17
CA VAL A 43 -6.65 2.41 6.45
C VAL A 43 -5.90 2.89 5.21
N ILE A 44 -6.16 4.12 4.77
CA ILE A 44 -5.61 4.66 3.52
C ILE A 44 -4.81 5.91 3.82
N TRP A 45 -3.66 6.05 3.18
CA TRP A 45 -2.75 7.17 3.40
C TRP A 45 -3.38 8.55 3.11
N GLU A 46 -4.38 8.63 2.22
CA GLU A 46 -5.11 9.88 1.88
C GLU A 46 -5.90 10.43 3.07
N ASP A 47 -6.42 9.58 3.96
CA ASP A 47 -7.17 10.00 5.15
C ASP A 47 -6.32 10.88 6.09
N PHE A 48 -5.00 10.77 6.00
CA PHE A 48 -4.05 11.54 6.80
C PHE A 48 -3.63 12.87 6.14
N ILE A 49 -3.78 13.01 4.81
CA ILE A 49 -3.42 14.24 4.09
C ILE A 49 -4.43 15.34 4.33
N ASP A 50 -5.71 15.01 4.36
CA ASP A 50 -6.78 15.99 4.59
C ASP A 50 -6.80 16.49 6.05
N ALA A 51 -6.09 15.81 6.96
CA ALA A 51 -6.13 16.09 8.39
C ALA A 51 -5.08 17.08 8.90
N MET A 52 -3.81 17.16 8.42
CA MET A 52 -2.80 18.06 9.04
C MET A 52 -1.49 18.38 8.27
N SER A 53 -0.69 19.32 8.82
CA SER A 53 0.50 19.95 8.19
C SER A 53 1.74 19.04 8.02
N ARG A 54 2.50 19.30 6.94
CA ARG A 54 3.66 18.53 6.41
C ARG A 54 4.73 18.06 7.41
N LYS A 55 4.85 18.64 8.62
CA LYS A 55 5.88 18.27 9.61
C LYS A 55 5.47 17.15 10.59
N ARG A 56 4.17 16.79 10.67
CA ARG A 56 3.67 15.75 11.60
C ARG A 56 3.31 14.41 10.94
N LEU A 57 3.12 14.40 9.61
CA LEU A 57 2.64 13.25 8.83
C LEU A 57 3.41 11.95 9.10
N GLN A 58 4.74 11.98 8.97
CA GLN A 58 5.56 10.76 8.99
C GLN A 58 5.48 9.98 10.31
N GLY A 59 5.46 10.68 11.44
CA GLY A 59 5.33 10.05 12.76
C GLY A 59 3.93 9.48 13.03
N GLU A 60 2.89 10.05 12.42
CA GLU A 60 1.52 9.54 12.53
C GLU A 60 1.33 8.29 11.66
N TYR A 61 1.89 8.27 10.44
CA TYR A 61 1.89 7.07 9.59
C TYR A 61 2.58 5.89 10.26
N ASN A 62 3.78 6.09 10.81
CA ASN A 62 4.51 5.00 11.46
C ASN A 62 3.70 4.38 12.60
N LYS A 63 3.04 5.21 13.41
CA LYS A 63 2.17 4.73 14.50
C LYS A 63 1.00 3.92 13.99
N VAL A 64 0.42 4.29 12.85
CA VAL A 64 -0.70 3.56 12.25
C VAL A 64 -0.22 2.22 11.72
N VAL A 65 0.87 2.19 10.96
CA VAL A 65 1.46 0.96 10.40
C VAL A 65 1.84 -0.03 11.50
N GLN A 66 2.31 0.47 12.66
CA GLN A 66 2.57 -0.34 13.85
C GLN A 66 1.35 -1.07 14.41
N THR A 67 0.14 -0.57 14.14
CA THR A 67 -1.12 -1.20 14.58
C THR A 67 -1.73 -2.11 13.51
N CYS A 68 -1.10 -2.24 12.34
CA CYS A 68 -1.64 -2.99 11.22
C CYS A 68 -1.19 -4.45 11.23
N ASP A 69 -2.07 -5.34 10.79
CA ASP A 69 -1.78 -6.76 10.57
C ASP A 69 -1.16 -7.00 9.20
N ILE A 70 -1.53 -6.17 8.23
CA ILE A 70 -1.15 -6.27 6.82
C ILE A 70 -0.84 -4.87 6.28
N PHE A 71 0.21 -4.78 5.47
CA PHE A 71 0.58 -3.63 4.69
C PHE A 71 0.54 -4.02 3.21
N VAL A 72 -0.26 -3.29 2.42
CA VAL A 72 -0.40 -3.48 0.99
C VAL A 72 0.09 -2.22 0.28
N MET A 73 0.87 -2.42 -0.77
CA MET A 73 1.50 -1.34 -1.51
C MET A 73 1.30 -1.49 -3.01
N LEU A 74 0.67 -0.51 -3.63
CA LEU A 74 0.41 -0.51 -5.08
C LEU A 74 1.33 0.51 -5.81
N PHE A 75 1.95 0.07 -6.89
CA PHE A 75 2.83 0.87 -7.75
C PHE A 75 2.34 0.88 -9.19
N ALA A 76 2.66 1.94 -9.94
CA ALA A 76 2.48 1.96 -11.39
C ALA A 76 3.74 2.49 -12.08
N THR A 77 3.84 3.80 -12.28
CA THR A 77 4.88 4.43 -13.10
C THR A 77 5.98 5.08 -12.27
N LYS A 78 5.73 5.31 -10.97
CA LYS A 78 6.66 5.97 -10.07
C LYS A 78 6.53 5.51 -8.63
N VAL A 79 7.63 5.65 -7.88
CA VAL A 79 7.65 5.53 -6.42
C VAL A 79 7.79 6.93 -5.85
N GLY A 80 6.68 7.48 -5.34
CA GLY A 80 6.73 8.78 -4.66
C GLY A 80 7.65 8.73 -3.44
N ARG A 81 8.20 9.89 -3.05
CA ARG A 81 9.05 10.01 -1.85
C ARG A 81 8.37 9.44 -0.59
N TYR A 82 7.09 9.76 -0.42
CA TYR A 82 6.27 9.27 0.69
C TYR A 82 6.08 7.76 0.66
N THR A 83 5.92 7.20 -0.54
CA THR A 83 5.70 5.77 -0.80
C THR A 83 6.90 4.92 -0.34
N ARG A 84 8.13 5.38 -0.56
CA ARG A 84 9.32 4.67 -0.04
C ARG A 84 9.39 4.70 1.49
N GLU A 85 9.11 5.83 2.10
CA GLU A 85 9.17 6.00 3.56
C GLU A 85 8.13 5.10 4.28
N GLU A 86 6.93 4.96 3.71
CA GLU A 86 5.89 4.05 4.19
C GLU A 86 6.35 2.59 4.18
N PHE A 87 7.01 2.17 3.10
CA PHE A 87 7.57 0.83 3.00
C PHE A 87 8.66 0.59 4.05
N GLU A 88 9.59 1.54 4.22
CA GLU A 88 10.67 1.39 5.22
C GLU A 88 10.13 1.32 6.64
N ALA A 89 9.08 2.08 6.95
CA ALA A 89 8.41 2.02 8.25
C ALA A 89 7.75 0.65 8.49
N ALA A 90 7.00 0.14 7.49
CA ALA A 90 6.38 -1.18 7.56
C ALA A 90 7.42 -2.30 7.67
N PHE A 91 8.49 -2.21 6.88
CA PHE A 91 9.58 -3.18 6.88
C PHE A 91 10.35 -3.18 8.19
N GLY A 92 10.69 -2.01 8.74
CA GLY A 92 11.32 -1.91 10.05
C GLY A 92 10.47 -2.56 11.14
N GLN A 93 9.17 -2.27 11.16
CA GLN A 93 8.23 -2.88 12.10
C GLN A 93 8.11 -4.40 11.91
N PHE A 94 8.11 -4.88 10.66
CA PHE A 94 8.10 -6.30 10.34
C PHE A 94 9.36 -7.01 10.86
N GLN A 95 10.54 -6.40 10.74
CA GLN A 95 11.78 -6.95 11.29
C GLN A 95 11.72 -7.07 12.82
N GLU A 96 11.10 -6.10 13.50
CA GLU A 96 11.02 -6.08 14.97
C GLU A 96 9.95 -7.03 15.54
N SER A 97 8.81 -7.16 14.86
CA SER A 97 7.61 -7.81 15.43
C SER A 97 7.02 -8.95 14.60
N GLY A 98 7.51 -9.17 13.37
CA GLY A 98 6.93 -10.11 12.41
C GLY A 98 5.63 -9.60 11.75
N LYS A 99 5.21 -8.37 12.05
CA LYS A 99 4.02 -7.70 11.50
C LYS A 99 4.34 -6.24 11.15
N PRO A 100 3.60 -5.59 10.24
CA PRO A 100 2.56 -6.16 9.38
C PRO A 100 3.14 -7.12 8.34
N TRP A 101 2.32 -8.04 7.81
CA TRP A 101 2.72 -8.76 6.58
C TRP A 101 2.71 -7.80 5.40
N ILE A 102 3.81 -7.77 4.65
CA ILE A 102 4.03 -6.80 3.58
C ILE A 102 3.73 -7.46 2.24
N TYR A 103 2.90 -6.82 1.42
CA TYR A 103 2.62 -7.22 0.05
C TYR A 103 2.80 -6.03 -0.90
N THR A 104 3.56 -6.23 -1.97
CA THR A 104 3.81 -5.21 -3.00
C THR A 104 3.26 -5.66 -4.35
N PHE A 105 2.62 -4.73 -5.06
CA PHE A 105 1.97 -4.97 -6.34
C PHE A 105 2.36 -3.89 -7.35
N PHE A 106 2.78 -4.29 -8.54
CA PHE A 106 3.13 -3.40 -9.65
C PHE A 106 2.08 -3.49 -10.74
N LYS A 107 1.49 -2.35 -11.07
CA LYS A 107 0.51 -2.22 -12.14
C LYS A 107 1.22 -2.24 -13.49
N THR A 108 0.78 -3.14 -14.37
CA THR A 108 1.37 -3.33 -15.70
C THR A 108 0.53 -2.75 -16.83
N ALA A 109 -0.70 -2.26 -16.54
CA ALA A 109 -1.60 -1.69 -17.54
C ALA A 109 -0.91 -0.62 -18.39
N ALA A 110 -1.05 -0.74 -19.72
CA ALA A 110 -0.36 -0.01 -20.79
C ALA A 110 0.09 1.41 -20.44
N VAL A 111 1.21 1.49 -19.71
CA VAL A 111 1.85 2.75 -19.42
C VAL A 111 2.56 3.19 -20.68
N LYS A 112 2.20 4.35 -21.23
CA LYS A 112 2.97 4.94 -22.33
C LYS A 112 4.34 5.33 -21.77
N ILE A 113 5.33 4.47 -21.96
CA ILE A 113 6.72 4.67 -21.51
C ILE A 113 7.24 6.04 -21.93
N SER A 114 6.85 6.52 -23.13
CA SER A 114 7.21 7.84 -23.65
C SER A 114 6.67 9.03 -22.84
N GLN A 115 5.72 8.81 -21.94
CA GLN A 115 5.11 9.82 -21.07
C GLN A 115 5.59 9.73 -19.62
N ILE A 116 6.38 8.69 -19.27
CA ILE A 116 6.95 8.56 -17.93
C ILE A 116 8.24 9.39 -17.88
N PRO A 117 8.36 10.35 -16.94
CA PRO A 117 9.63 11.02 -16.69
C PRO A 117 10.73 10.00 -16.40
N ARG A 118 11.93 10.19 -16.95
CA ARG A 118 13.05 9.27 -16.74
C ARG A 118 13.36 9.06 -15.25
N GLU A 119 13.23 10.12 -14.45
CA GLU A 119 13.41 10.08 -13.00
C GLU A 119 12.42 9.15 -12.28
N ASP A 120 11.15 9.16 -12.70
CA ASP A 120 10.10 8.30 -12.17
C ASP A 120 10.41 6.82 -12.46
N MET A 121 10.85 6.55 -13.70
CA MET A 121 11.27 5.20 -14.11
C MET A 121 12.49 4.69 -13.33
N LEU A 122 13.50 5.54 -13.12
CA LEU A 122 14.66 5.20 -12.29
C LEU A 122 14.25 4.91 -10.84
N SER A 123 13.35 5.72 -10.26
CA SER A 123 12.86 5.51 -8.89
C SER A 123 12.15 4.16 -8.70
N LEU A 124 11.47 3.69 -9.75
CA LEU A 124 10.80 2.40 -9.79
C LEU A 124 11.81 1.25 -9.80
N TYR A 125 12.82 1.33 -10.68
CA TYR A 125 13.88 0.33 -10.75
C TYR A 125 14.70 0.27 -9.46
N ASP A 126 15.09 1.41 -8.89
CA ASP A 126 15.79 1.46 -7.60
C ASP A 126 15.00 0.76 -6.49
N PHE A 127 13.67 0.88 -6.52
CA PHE A 127 12.82 0.23 -5.54
C PHE A 127 12.69 -1.27 -5.80
N GLN A 128 12.56 -1.71 -7.06
CA GLN A 128 12.60 -3.14 -7.40
C GLN A 128 13.92 -3.80 -6.98
N ASP A 129 15.05 -3.12 -7.21
CA ASP A 129 16.36 -3.57 -6.76
C ASP A 129 16.42 -3.67 -5.23
N ARG A 130 15.80 -2.72 -4.52
CA ARG A 130 15.67 -2.79 -3.06
C ARG A 130 14.83 -3.99 -2.63
N LEU A 131 13.68 -4.26 -3.26
CA LEU A 131 12.84 -5.42 -2.94
C LEU A 131 13.60 -6.74 -3.16
N ASN A 132 14.33 -6.84 -4.28
CA ASN A 132 15.20 -7.98 -4.59
C ASN A 132 16.27 -8.19 -3.51
N ALA A 133 16.96 -7.12 -3.10
CA ALA A 133 17.98 -7.18 -2.05
C ALA A 133 17.41 -7.63 -0.70
N LEU A 134 16.13 -7.35 -0.44
CA LEU A 134 15.39 -7.82 0.74
C LEU A 134 14.82 -9.24 0.60
N GLY A 135 14.95 -9.87 -0.57
CA GLY A 135 14.30 -11.16 -0.87
C GLY A 135 12.77 -11.08 -0.92
N HIS A 136 12.22 -9.88 -1.15
CA HIS A 136 10.79 -9.64 -1.19
C HIS A 136 10.25 -9.82 -2.61
N PHE A 137 9.34 -10.78 -2.77
CA PHE A 137 8.63 -10.98 -4.03
C PHE A 137 7.48 -9.98 -4.17
N TRP A 138 7.44 -9.26 -5.28
CA TRP A 138 6.28 -8.48 -5.68
C TRP A 138 5.40 -9.27 -6.65
N LYS A 139 4.15 -8.84 -6.77
CA LYS A 139 3.23 -9.32 -7.80
C LYS A 139 2.98 -8.25 -8.85
N GLU A 140 2.65 -8.69 -10.05
CA GLU A 140 2.17 -7.81 -11.11
C GLU A 140 0.65 -7.91 -11.20
N TYR A 141 0.00 -6.82 -11.62
CA TYR A 141 -1.44 -6.78 -11.81
C TYR A 141 -1.80 -5.84 -12.97
N GLU A 142 -2.76 -6.20 -13.80
CA GLU A 142 -3.20 -5.34 -14.90
C GLU A 142 -4.33 -4.42 -14.42
N ASN A 143 -5.31 -5.02 -13.75
CA ASN A 143 -6.53 -4.34 -13.33
C ASN A 143 -6.75 -4.54 -11.83
N SER A 144 -7.48 -3.61 -11.23
CA SER A 144 -7.94 -3.71 -9.84
C SER A 144 -8.58 -5.06 -9.46
N ASP A 145 -9.14 -5.76 -10.45
CA ASP A 145 -9.82 -7.04 -10.26
C ASP A 145 -8.83 -8.18 -9.98
N ASP A 146 -7.54 -7.98 -10.31
CA ASP A 146 -6.45 -8.91 -10.00
C ASP A 146 -5.96 -8.76 -8.54
N LEU A 147 -6.39 -7.69 -7.84
CA LEU A 147 -6.09 -7.43 -6.43
C LEU A 147 -7.11 -8.11 -5.47
N ILE A 148 -8.10 -8.80 -6.02
CA ILE A 148 -9.34 -9.28 -5.36
C ILE A 148 -9.31 -10.80 -5.11
#